data_AF-A0A453IT38-F1
#
_entry.id   AF-A0A453IT38-F1
#
_cell.length_a   1.000
_cell.length_b   1.000
_cell.length_c   1.000
_cell.angle_alpha   90.00
_cell.angle_beta   90.00
_cell.angle_gamma   90.00
#
_symmetry.space_group_name_H-M   'P 1'
#
loop_
_entity.id
_entity.type
_entity.pdbx_description
1 polymer ?
#
loop_
_entity_poly.entity_id
_entity_poly.type
_entity_poly.pdbx_seq_one_letter_code
_entity_poly.pdbx_strand_id
1 'polypeptide(L)'
;MLQLHTTRSWDFMGLSLHSQMEQPSSQMHLKYGDDVIVGILDTGVWPESESFRDDPHLGPVPSSWRGTCVGGQQFDPATACN
;
A
#
# COMPACT_ATOMS: atom_id res chain seq x y z
N MET A 1 9.66 7.94 23.92
CA MET A 1 8.75 7.41 22.89
C MET A 1 9.48 7.57 21.56
N LEU A 2 9.70 6.48 20.80
CA LEU A 2 10.35 6.56 19.49
C LEU A 2 9.28 6.95 18.45
N GLN A 3 9.53 8.01 17.69
CA GLN A 3 8.68 8.39 16.56
C GLN A 3 9.09 7.55 15.35
N LEU A 4 8.23 6.64 14.93
CA LEU A 4 8.43 5.83 13.72
C LEU A 4 8.30 6.73 12.50
N HIS A 5 9.37 6.78 11.71
CA HIS A 5 9.41 7.51 10.45
C HIS A 5 9.85 6.55 9.34
N THR A 6 8.95 6.25 8.40
CA THR A 6 9.31 5.57 7.14
C THR A 6 9.83 6.55 6.09
N THR A 7 9.97 7.83 6.43
CA THR A 7 10.37 8.92 5.51
C THR A 7 11.80 8.80 4.99
N ARG A 8 12.65 7.97 5.62
CA ARG A 8 14.07 7.77 5.24
C ARG A 8 14.53 6.32 5.21
N SER A 9 13.74 5.39 5.74
CA SER A 9 14.13 3.98 5.80
C SER A 9 14.30 3.37 4.41
N TRP A 10 13.52 3.82 3.43
CA TRP A 10 13.63 3.39 2.04
C TRP A 10 14.98 3.79 1.42
N ASP A 11 15.44 5.02 1.66
CA ASP A 11 16.74 5.49 1.18
C ASP A 11 17.89 4.71 1.82
N PHE A 12 17.79 4.44 3.12
CA PHE A 12 18.77 3.63 3.83
C PHE A 12 18.88 2.21 3.24
N MET A 13 17.76 1.63 2.82
CA MET A 13 17.72 0.32 2.16
C MET A 13 18.11 0.37 0.67
N GLY A 14 18.36 1.55 0.10
CA GLY A 14 18.64 1.71 -1.34
C GLY A 14 17.41 1.49 -2.23
N LEU A 15 16.21 1.63 -1.69
CA LEU A 15 14.91 1.45 -2.37
C LEU A 15 14.26 2.80 -2.74
N SER A 16 15.06 3.86 -2.92
CA SER A 16 14.58 5.22 -3.16
C SER A 16 13.73 5.32 -4.43
N LEU A 17 12.44 5.62 -4.24
CA LEU A 17 11.42 5.78 -5.29
C LEU A 17 11.80 6.86 -6.34
N HIS A 18 12.57 7.87 -5.96
CA HIS A 18 12.92 8.99 -6.82
C HIS A 18 14.03 8.66 -7.84
N SER A 19 14.94 7.74 -7.50
CA SER A 19 16.13 7.45 -8.32
C SER A 19 15.85 6.66 -9.61
N GLN A 20 14.68 5.99 -9.68
CA GLN A 20 14.31 5.13 -10.81
C GLN A 20 13.37 5.80 -11.82
N MET A 21 12.83 6.98 -11.52
CA MET A 21 11.97 7.74 -12.44
C MET A 21 12.76 8.56 -13.48
N GLU A 22 14.04 8.85 -13.23
CA GLU A 22 14.85 9.74 -14.09
C GLU A 22 15.75 9.01 -15.11
N GLN A 23 15.69 7.67 -15.20
CA GLN A 23 16.50 6.91 -16.17
C GLN A 23 15.64 6.40 -17.34
N PRO A 24 15.78 6.97 -18.56
CA PRO A 24 14.93 6.62 -19.71
C PRO A 24 15.12 5.19 -20.23
N SER A 25 16.22 4.52 -19.87
CA SER A 25 16.69 3.26 -20.48
C SER A 25 16.60 2.05 -19.55
N SER A 26 16.36 2.23 -18.26
CA SER A 26 16.08 1.14 -17.33
C SER A 26 14.62 1.24 -16.91
N GLN A 27 13.73 0.95 -17.85
CA GLN A 27 12.34 0.60 -17.60
C GLN A 27 12.28 -0.74 -16.84
N MET A 28 12.90 -0.82 -15.66
CA MET A 28 12.32 -1.67 -14.64
C MET A 28 11.05 -0.94 -14.24
N HIS A 29 9.95 -1.22 -14.94
CA HIS A 29 8.61 -0.90 -14.47
C HIS A 29 8.44 -1.63 -13.14
N LEU A 30 9.05 -1.10 -12.07
CA LEU A 30 8.70 -1.47 -10.72
C LEU A 30 7.28 -0.98 -10.58
N LYS A 31 6.32 -1.87 -10.84
CA LYS A 31 4.92 -1.57 -10.61
C LYS A 31 4.60 -1.50 -9.10
N TYR A 32 5.62 -1.31 -8.25
CA TYR A 32 5.53 -1.19 -6.80
C TYR A 32 4.67 -2.27 -6.12
N GLY A 33 4.71 -3.50 -6.63
CA GLY A 33 3.91 -4.61 -6.11
C GLY A 33 2.50 -4.73 -6.70
N ASP A 34 2.20 -4.08 -7.84
CA ASP A 34 0.97 -4.30 -8.61
C ASP A 34 0.67 -5.79 -8.79
N ASP A 35 -0.60 -6.16 -8.66
CA ASP A 35 -1.11 -7.54 -8.68
C ASP A 35 -0.61 -8.47 -7.55
N VAL A 36 0.08 -7.93 -6.53
CA VAL A 36 0.47 -8.66 -5.31
C VAL A 36 -0.37 -8.18 -4.13
N ILE A 37 -0.93 -9.12 -3.36
CA ILE A 37 -1.67 -8.82 -2.13
C ILE A 37 -0.89 -9.37 -0.94
N VAL A 38 -0.54 -8.47 0.00
CA VAL A 38 0.17 -8.82 1.23
C VAL A 38 -0.84 -8.91 2.38
N GLY A 39 -1.07 -10.13 2.90
CA GLY A 39 -1.87 -10.34 4.09
C GLY A 39 -1.08 -10.04 5.37
N ILE A 40 -1.65 -9.24 6.27
CA ILE A 40 -1.05 -8.89 7.56
C ILE A 40 -1.84 -9.56 8.68
N LEU A 41 -1.18 -10.42 9.46
CA LEU A 41 -1.74 -11.03 10.67
C LEU A 41 -1.43 -10.13 11.88
N ASP A 42 -2.32 -9.20 12.18
CA ASP A 42 -2.16 -8.20 13.23
C ASP A 42 -3.46 -8.06 14.07
N THR A 43 -3.50 -7.06 14.93
CA THR A 43 -4.61 -6.62 15.78
C THR A 43 -5.69 -5.83 15.05
N GLY A 44 -5.46 -5.44 13.79
CA GLY A 44 -6.41 -4.72 12.96
C GLY A 44 -5.76 -3.61 12.16
N VAL A 45 -6.59 -2.70 11.65
CA VAL A 45 -6.17 -1.55 10.84
C VAL A 45 -7.08 -0.34 11.14
N TRP A 46 -6.53 0.86 11.01
CA TRP A 46 -7.28 2.12 11.01
C TRP A 46 -7.43 2.60 9.57
N PRO A 47 -8.54 2.28 8.88
CA PRO A 47 -8.71 2.57 7.46
C PRO A 47 -8.71 4.08 7.14
N GLU A 48 -9.01 4.93 8.11
CA GLU A 48 -8.98 6.38 7.96
C GLU A 48 -7.57 6.99 7.90
N SER A 49 -6.53 6.21 8.15
CA SER A 49 -5.15 6.68 8.04
C SER A 49 -4.83 7.06 6.60
N GLU A 50 -4.19 8.22 6.41
CA GLU A 50 -3.72 8.72 5.11
C GLU A 50 -2.80 7.73 4.37
N SER A 51 -2.17 6.79 5.09
CA SER A 51 -1.34 5.74 4.50
C SER A 51 -2.13 4.69 3.70
N PHE A 52 -3.45 4.60 3.88
CA PHE A 52 -4.32 3.64 3.19
C PHE A 52 -5.27 4.30 2.19
N ARG A 53 -5.11 5.59 1.90
CA ARG A 53 -5.90 6.25 0.86
C ARG A 53 -5.48 5.72 -0.50
N ASP A 54 -6.47 5.33 -1.31
CA ASP A 54 -6.26 4.95 -2.70
C ASP A 54 -5.57 6.05 -3.50
N ASP A 55 -4.49 5.66 -4.18
CA ASP A 55 -3.88 6.45 -5.23
C ASP A 55 -4.69 6.31 -6.52
N PRO A 56 -5.03 7.40 -7.22
CA PRO A 56 -5.70 7.32 -8.53
C PRO A 56 -4.99 6.48 -9.60
N HIS A 57 -3.70 6.17 -9.41
CA HIS A 57 -2.91 5.33 -10.29
C HIS A 57 -2.91 3.84 -9.88
N LEU A 58 -3.56 3.45 -8.78
CA LEU A 58 -3.82 2.04 -8.48
C LEU A 58 -4.76 1.44 -9.51
N GLY A 59 -4.41 0.24 -9.99
CA GLY A 59 -5.27 -0.56 -10.84
C GLY A 59 -6.47 -1.13 -10.08
N PRO A 60 -7.42 -1.77 -10.77
CA PRO A 60 -8.53 -2.45 -10.10
C PRO A 60 -8.02 -3.61 -9.23
N VAL A 61 -8.77 -3.95 -8.19
CA VAL A 61 -8.50 -5.13 -7.35
C VAL A 61 -8.32 -6.38 -8.23
N PRO A 62 -7.26 -7.17 -8.05
CA PRO A 62 -7.00 -8.38 -8.83
C PRO A 62 -8.20 -9.34 -8.85
N SER A 63 -8.53 -9.86 -10.03
CA SER A 63 -9.67 -10.81 -10.19
C SER A 63 -9.47 -12.14 -9.45
N SER A 64 -8.24 -12.46 -9.08
CA SER A 64 -7.87 -13.60 -8.25
C SER A 64 -8.20 -13.40 -6.77
N TRP A 65 -8.42 -12.16 -6.32
CA TRP A 65 -8.73 -11.84 -4.93
C TRP A 65 -10.13 -12.35 -4.56
N ARG A 66 -10.20 -13.04 -3.41
CA ARG A 66 -11.43 -13.65 -2.88
C ARG A 66 -11.71 -13.22 -1.44
N GLY A 67 -10.95 -12.28 -0.91
CA GLY A 67 -11.19 -11.75 0.43
C GLY A 67 -12.45 -10.89 0.47
N THR A 68 -12.96 -10.68 1.68
CA THR A 68 -14.17 -9.89 1.92
C THR A 68 -13.88 -8.79 2.94
N CYS A 69 -14.51 -7.62 2.76
CA CYS A 69 -14.51 -6.57 3.76
C CYS A 69 -15.53 -6.93 4.84
N VAL A 70 -15.08 -7.53 5.94
CA VAL A 70 -15.96 -8.01 7.01
C VAL A 70 -16.29 -6.87 7.96
N GLY A 71 -17.59 -6.64 8.20
CA GLY A 71 -18.05 -5.60 9.13
C GLY A 71 -17.75 -5.93 10.59
N GLY A 72 -17.56 -4.88 11.39
CA GLY A 72 -17.22 -5.02 12.80
C GLY A 72 -17.63 -3.79 13.62
N GLN A 73 -17.19 -3.75 14.87
CA GLN A 73 -17.42 -2.59 15.73
C GLN A 73 -16.68 -1.37 15.14
N GLN A 74 -17.44 -0.31 14.84
CA GLN A 74 -16.91 0.92 14.22
C GLN A 74 -16.19 0.68 12.88
N PHE A 75 -16.52 -0.41 12.20
CA PHE A 75 -15.94 -0.78 10.91
C PHE A 75 -17.08 -1.11 9.94
N ASP A 76 -17.47 -0.10 9.14
CA ASP A 76 -18.49 -0.24 8.10
C ASP A 76 -17.81 -0.63 6.77
N PRO A 77 -18.08 -1.84 6.24
CA PRO A 77 -17.47 -2.31 4.99
C PRO A 77 -17.64 -1.40 3.80
N ALA A 78 -18.71 -0.61 3.74
CA ALA A 78 -18.99 0.28 2.62
C ALA A 78 -18.06 1.50 2.56
N THR A 79 -17.37 1.82 3.66
CA THR A 79 -16.50 3.00 3.79
C THR A 79 -15.09 2.66 4.26
N ALA A 80 -14.89 1.50 4.87
CA ALA A 80 -13.62 1.09 5.46
C ALA A 80 -12.70 0.34 4.49
N CYS A 81 -13.22 -0.20 3.38
CA CYS A 81 -12.43 -0.79 2.30
C CYS A 81 -12.66 0.00 1.01
N ASN A 82 -11.60 0.17 0.23
CA ASN A 82 -11.58 0.88 -1.05
C ASN A 82 -11.28 -0.07 -2.22
#